data_AF-A0A2W6BD75-F1
#
_entry.id   AF-A0A2W6BD75-F1
#
_cell.length_a   1.000
_cell.length_b   1.000
_cell.length_c   1.000
_cell.angle_alpha   90.00
_cell.angle_beta   90.00
_cell.angle_gamma   90.00
#
_symmetry.space_group_name_H-M   'P 1'
#
loop_
_entity.id
_entity.type
_entity.pdbx_description
1 polymer ?
#
loop_
_entity_poly.entity_id
_entity_poly.type
_entity_poly.pdbx_seq_one_letter_code
_entity_poly.pdbx_strand_id
1 'polypeptide(L)'
;MSVTTELPDSASTDPIDQTVDQKAADGQAKATRGIAQLVKYASEQLVILVREELKLARLELSNKRKRVGRGAALLGMAALFALYAIGVLIAAGVLGVAQVFQPWLAALIVGGGLLFLAAIFAVLGKRQLKAATPPVPPEVVENLKADMGALKGAKE
;
A
#
# COMPACT_ATOMS: atom_id res chain seq x y z
N MET A 1 60.18 11.51 -69.90
CA MET A 1 59.24 12.54 -70.37
C MET A 1 57.88 11.87 -70.44
N SER A 2 56.85 12.54 -69.87
CA SER A 2 55.40 12.18 -69.83
C SER A 2 55.05 10.89 -69.07
N VAL A 3 54.54 10.92 -67.83
CA VAL A 3 53.23 11.48 -67.40
C VAL A 3 52.09 11.01 -68.32
N THR A 4 51.20 10.18 -67.79
CA THR A 4 49.78 10.51 -67.59
C THR A 4 49.17 9.54 -66.58
N THR A 5 48.68 10.12 -65.49
CA THR A 5 47.97 9.50 -64.38
C THR A 5 46.48 9.62 -64.66
N GLU A 6 45.73 8.53 -64.60
CA GLU A 6 44.26 8.56 -64.67
C GLU A 6 43.68 9.16 -63.38
N LEU A 7 42.80 10.17 -63.55
CA LEU A 7 42.00 10.78 -62.49
C LEU A 7 40.73 9.95 -62.23
N PRO A 8 40.25 9.88 -60.96
CA PRO A 8 38.92 9.38 -60.66
C PRO A 8 37.83 10.36 -61.12
N ASP A 9 36.88 9.85 -61.88
CA ASP A 9 35.71 10.57 -62.40
C ASP A 9 34.82 11.05 -61.24
N SER A 10 34.88 12.35 -60.98
CA SER A 10 34.13 13.00 -59.92
C SER A 10 32.66 13.12 -60.29
N ALA A 11 31.86 12.23 -59.70
CA ALA A 11 30.51 12.51 -59.20
C ALA A 11 29.65 13.45 -60.07
N SER A 12 29.11 12.92 -61.16
CA SER A 12 27.87 13.48 -61.75
C SER A 12 26.70 13.09 -60.84
N THR A 13 26.26 14.01 -59.99
CA THR A 13 25.01 13.86 -59.22
C THR A 13 23.99 14.79 -59.86
N ASP A 14 23.01 14.21 -60.55
CA ASP A 14 21.98 14.97 -61.28
C ASP A 14 21.15 15.84 -60.32
N PRO A 15 20.93 17.14 -60.62
CA PRO A 15 20.19 18.05 -59.73
C PRO A 15 18.71 17.66 -59.49
N ILE A 16 18.16 16.78 -60.34
CA ILE A 16 16.77 16.33 -60.24
C ILE A 16 16.58 15.39 -59.03
N ASP A 17 17.60 14.59 -58.69
CA ASP A 17 17.52 13.53 -57.66
C ASP A 17 17.36 14.13 -56.25
N GLN A 18 18.13 15.19 -55.94
CA GLN A 18 18.11 15.87 -54.64
C GLN A 18 16.76 16.51 -54.30
N THR A 19 15.97 16.93 -55.30
CA THR A 19 14.67 17.58 -55.07
C THR A 19 13.56 16.59 -54.71
N VAL A 20 13.67 15.35 -55.19
CA VAL A 20 12.74 14.26 -54.87
C VAL A 20 13.03 13.75 -53.46
N ASP A 21 14.31 13.62 -53.10
CA ASP A 21 14.76 13.21 -51.77
C ASP A 21 14.40 14.23 -50.68
N GLN A 22 14.56 15.53 -50.95
CA GLN A 22 14.21 16.60 -50.01
C GLN A 22 12.70 16.61 -49.69
N LYS A 23 11.85 16.44 -50.71
CA LYS A 23 10.38 16.44 -50.53
C LYS A 23 9.89 15.18 -49.80
N ALA A 24 10.54 14.05 -50.02
CA ALA A 24 10.27 12.82 -49.29
C ALA A 24 10.69 12.93 -47.81
N ALA A 25 11.85 13.54 -47.52
CA ALA A 25 12.33 13.78 -46.15
C ALA A 25 11.42 14.75 -45.36
N ASP A 26 10.95 15.83 -45.99
CA ASP A 26 10.05 16.79 -45.36
C ASP A 26 8.67 16.19 -45.02
N GLY A 27 8.13 15.33 -45.89
CA GLY A 27 6.88 14.60 -45.65
C GLY A 27 6.97 13.65 -44.46
N GLN A 28 8.09 12.91 -44.33
CA GLN A 28 8.32 12.01 -43.20
C GLN A 28 8.54 12.77 -41.89
N ALA A 29 9.28 13.89 -41.90
CA ALA A 29 9.47 14.73 -40.71
C ALA A 29 8.15 15.32 -40.19
N LYS A 30 7.22 15.70 -41.09
CA LYS A 30 5.89 16.21 -40.74
C LYS A 30 4.99 15.12 -40.14
N ALA A 31 5.02 13.91 -40.70
CA ALA A 31 4.27 12.76 -40.19
C ALA A 31 4.76 12.35 -38.78
N THR A 32 6.07 12.25 -38.58
CA THR A 32 6.68 11.95 -37.28
C THR A 32 6.35 13.02 -36.23
N ARG A 33 6.37 14.30 -36.63
CA ARG A 33 5.97 15.42 -35.75
C ARG A 33 4.47 15.37 -35.39
N GLY A 34 3.59 14.97 -36.31
CA GLY A 34 2.15 14.80 -36.04
C GLY A 34 1.86 13.65 -35.08
N ILE A 35 2.51 12.49 -35.26
CA ILE A 35 2.41 11.34 -34.34
C ILE A 35 2.94 11.72 -32.95
N ALA A 36 4.07 12.42 -32.88
CA ALA A 36 4.62 12.92 -31.62
C ALA A 36 3.66 13.89 -30.92
N GLN A 37 2.93 14.73 -31.67
CA GLN A 37 1.93 15.64 -31.10
C GLN A 37 0.70 14.89 -30.56
N LEU A 38 0.18 13.88 -31.26
CA LEU A 38 -0.95 13.07 -30.80
C LEU A 38 -0.63 12.30 -29.52
N VAL A 39 0.56 11.69 -29.45
CA VAL A 39 1.04 11.00 -28.23
C VAL A 39 1.17 11.99 -27.08
N LYS A 40 1.65 13.21 -27.34
CA LYS A 40 1.74 14.27 -26.33
C LYS A 40 0.35 14.66 -25.81
N TYR A 41 -0.63 14.90 -26.70
CA TYR A 41 -2.00 15.25 -26.31
C TYR A 41 -2.73 14.13 -25.58
N ALA A 42 -2.55 12.87 -25.97
CA ALA A 42 -3.11 11.73 -25.26
C ALA A 42 -2.49 11.57 -23.86
N SER A 43 -1.17 11.74 -23.75
CA SER A 43 -0.47 11.71 -22.46
C SER A 43 -0.90 12.85 -21.54
N GLU A 44 -1.07 14.07 -22.06
CA GLU A 44 -1.59 15.20 -21.29
C GLU A 44 -3.01 14.95 -20.77
N GLN A 45 -3.91 14.39 -21.60
CA GLN A 45 -5.28 14.06 -21.19
C GLN A 45 -5.33 12.96 -20.13
N LEU A 46 -4.52 11.91 -20.28
CA LEU A 46 -4.42 10.85 -19.26
C LEU A 46 -3.90 11.41 -17.93
N VAL A 47 -2.91 12.31 -17.96
CA VAL A 47 -2.39 12.97 -16.76
C VAL A 47 -3.47 13.83 -16.08
N ILE A 48 -4.32 14.51 -16.85
CA ILE A 48 -5.44 15.29 -16.31
C ILE A 48 -6.47 14.37 -15.64
N LEU A 49 -6.90 13.31 -16.31
CA LEU A 49 -7.89 12.37 -15.78
C LEU A 49 -7.40 11.70 -14.49
N VAL A 50 -6.16 11.22 -14.48
CA VAL A 50 -5.54 10.62 -13.29
C VAL A 50 -5.48 11.62 -12.14
N ARG A 51 -5.15 12.89 -12.40
CA ARG A 51 -5.12 13.92 -11.36
C ARG A 51 -6.51 14.23 -10.80
N GLU A 52 -7.55 14.18 -11.62
CA GLU A 52 -8.93 14.38 -11.19
C GLU A 52 -9.47 13.22 -10.35
N GLU A 53 -9.26 11.98 -10.82
CA GLU A 53 -9.63 10.78 -10.08
C GLU A 53 -8.92 10.72 -8.73
N LEU A 54 -7.64 11.09 -8.69
CA LEU A 54 -6.88 11.22 -7.45
C LEU A 54 -7.43 12.31 -6.52
N LYS A 55 -7.89 13.46 -7.04
CA LYS A 55 -8.50 14.51 -6.21
C LYS A 55 -9.81 14.01 -5.58
N LEU A 56 -10.65 13.34 -6.37
CA LEU A 56 -11.91 12.77 -5.90
C LEU A 56 -11.67 11.66 -4.86
N ALA A 57 -10.79 10.70 -5.18
CA ALA A 57 -10.39 9.64 -4.28
C ALA A 57 -9.79 10.21 -2.98
N ARG A 58 -8.97 11.25 -3.04
CA ARG A 58 -8.43 11.92 -1.83
C ARG A 58 -9.54 12.55 -0.99
N LEU A 59 -10.54 13.19 -1.60
CA LEU A 59 -11.68 13.76 -0.88
C LEU A 59 -12.51 12.67 -0.20
N GLU A 60 -12.84 11.61 -0.93
CA GLU A 60 -13.62 10.50 -0.40
C GLU A 60 -12.86 9.75 0.71
N LEU A 61 -11.58 9.45 0.50
CA LEU A 61 -10.70 8.86 1.51
C LEU A 61 -10.54 9.76 2.73
N SER A 62 -10.44 11.09 2.56
CA SER A 62 -10.39 12.03 3.68
C SER A 62 -11.67 11.98 4.51
N ASN A 63 -12.83 11.98 3.84
CA ASN A 63 -14.13 11.88 4.50
C ASN A 63 -14.33 10.53 5.21
N LYS A 64 -13.95 9.43 4.56
CA LYS A 64 -14.00 8.08 5.15
C LYS A 64 -13.06 7.94 6.34
N ARG A 65 -11.82 8.45 6.22
CA ARG A 65 -10.84 8.46 7.33
C ARG A 65 -11.30 9.29 8.51
N LYS A 66 -11.90 10.47 8.31
CA LYS A 66 -12.41 11.29 9.43
C LYS A 66 -13.50 10.56 10.20
N ARG A 67 -14.42 9.89 9.50
CA ARG A 67 -15.51 9.11 10.14
C ARG A 67 -14.95 7.89 10.88
N VAL A 68 -14.10 7.11 10.22
CA VAL A 68 -13.44 5.95 10.84
C VAL A 68 -12.57 6.37 12.02
N GLY A 69 -11.80 7.45 11.89
CA GLY A 69 -10.93 7.98 12.92
C GLY A 69 -11.70 8.47 14.15
N ARG A 70 -12.83 9.16 13.96
CA ARG A 70 -13.71 9.55 15.08
C ARG A 70 -14.33 8.34 15.75
N GLY A 71 -14.79 7.35 14.98
CA GLY A 71 -15.31 6.10 15.53
C GLY A 71 -14.25 5.34 16.34
N ALA A 72 -13.03 5.21 15.81
CA ALA A 72 -11.91 4.60 16.50
C ALA A 72 -11.52 5.36 17.78
N ALA A 73 -11.53 6.70 17.75
CA ALA A 73 -11.26 7.53 18.93
C ALA A 73 -12.33 7.32 20.02
N LEU A 74 -13.62 7.33 19.65
CA LEU A 74 -14.71 7.08 20.60
C LEU A 74 -14.66 5.67 21.18
N LEU A 75 -14.40 4.66 20.35
CA LEU A 75 -14.22 3.27 20.83
C LEU A 75 -12.98 3.14 21.71
N GLY A 76 -11.89 3.83 21.40
CA GLY A 76 -10.69 3.87 22.23
C GLY A 76 -10.99 4.45 23.61
N MET A 77 -11.69 5.59 23.67
CA MET A 77 -12.11 6.18 24.95
C MET A 77 -13.09 5.28 25.69
N ALA A 78 -14.07 4.70 25.02
CA ALA A 78 -15.01 3.75 25.62
C ALA A 78 -14.28 2.54 26.21
N ALA A 79 -13.28 1.99 25.51
CA ALA A 79 -12.46 0.88 26.00
C ALA A 79 -11.64 1.28 27.24
N LEU A 80 -11.07 2.49 27.27
CA LEU A 80 -10.37 3.01 28.46
C LEU A 80 -11.33 3.16 29.66
N PHE A 81 -12.49 3.77 29.46
CA PHE A 81 -13.49 3.90 30.52
C PHE A 81 -14.00 2.53 31.00
N ALA A 82 -14.22 1.58 30.08
CA ALA A 82 -14.60 0.22 30.43
C ALA A 82 -13.50 -0.48 31.24
N LEU A 83 -12.22 -0.27 30.91
CA LEU A 83 -11.09 -0.82 31.68
C LEU A 83 -11.08 -0.28 33.12
N TYR A 84 -11.24 1.04 33.30
CA TYR A 84 -11.33 1.63 34.64
C TYR A 84 -12.58 1.17 35.40
N ALA A 85 -13.73 1.09 34.73
CA ALA A 85 -14.98 0.62 35.33
C ALA A 85 -14.85 -0.83 35.83
N ILE A 86 -14.21 -1.71 35.04
CA ILE A 86 -13.89 -3.08 35.46
C ILE A 86 -13.01 -3.07 36.71
N GLY A 87 -11.97 -2.21 36.76
CA GLY A 87 -11.13 -2.06 37.95
C GLY A 87 -11.90 -1.65 39.20
N VAL A 88 -12.82 -0.69 39.07
CA VAL A 88 -13.70 -0.25 40.17
C VAL A 88 -14.65 -1.36 40.60
N LEU A 89 -15.23 -2.11 39.67
CA LEU A 89 -16.11 -3.25 39.98
C LEU A 89 -15.35 -4.38 40.67
N ILE A 90 -14.11 -4.67 40.27
CA ILE A 90 -13.25 -5.63 40.97
C ILE A 90 -13.01 -5.15 42.40
N ALA A 91 -12.61 -3.89 42.59
CA ALA A 91 -12.39 -3.32 43.92
C ALA A 91 -13.65 -3.39 44.79
N ALA A 92 -14.82 -3.06 44.23
CA ALA A 92 -16.10 -3.18 44.91
C ALA A 92 -16.42 -4.64 45.29
N GLY A 93 -16.15 -5.60 44.40
CA GLY A 93 -16.29 -7.03 44.70
C GLY A 93 -15.37 -7.48 45.83
N VAL A 94 -14.10 -7.06 45.81
CA VAL A 94 -13.13 -7.36 46.88
C VAL A 94 -13.59 -6.77 48.20
N LEU A 95 -14.00 -5.49 48.23
CA LEU A 95 -14.49 -4.83 49.45
C LEU A 95 -15.79 -5.45 49.98
N GLY A 96 -16.67 -5.91 49.09
CA GLY A 96 -17.90 -6.62 49.45
C GLY A 96 -17.61 -7.97 50.12
N VAL A 97 -16.73 -8.78 49.52
CA VAL A 97 -16.30 -10.07 50.10
C VAL A 97 -15.50 -9.87 51.39
N ALA A 98 -14.74 -8.78 51.47
CA ALA A 98 -13.97 -8.41 52.66
C ALA A 98 -14.84 -8.05 53.88
N GLN A 99 -16.16 -7.89 53.73
CA GLN A 99 -17.06 -7.77 54.89
C GLN A 99 -17.17 -9.07 55.69
N VAL A 100 -16.93 -10.22 55.05
CA VAL A 100 -17.02 -11.55 55.65
C VAL A 100 -15.64 -12.20 55.81
N PHE A 101 -14.71 -11.92 54.91
CA PHE A 101 -13.35 -12.48 54.90
C PHE A 101 -12.26 -11.42 55.13
N GLN A 102 -11.04 -11.87 55.47
CA GLN A 102 -9.86 -11.00 55.50
C GLN A 102 -9.59 -10.37 54.12
N PRO A 103 -9.14 -9.10 54.05
CA PRO A 103 -8.99 -8.38 52.77
C PRO A 103 -8.10 -9.08 51.74
N TRP A 104 -7.00 -9.71 52.19
CA TRP A 104 -6.09 -10.43 51.30
C TRP A 104 -6.74 -11.68 50.68
N LEU A 105 -7.59 -12.38 51.43
CA LEU A 105 -8.28 -13.57 50.96
C LEU A 105 -9.42 -13.21 50.01
N ALA A 106 -10.15 -12.13 50.31
CA ALA A 106 -11.16 -11.58 49.40
C ALA A 106 -10.56 -11.23 48.03
N ALA A 107 -9.37 -10.58 48.02
CA ALA A 107 -8.65 -10.27 46.79
C ALA A 107 -8.27 -11.52 46.00
N LEU A 108 -7.83 -12.59 46.66
CA LEU A 108 -7.49 -13.87 46.00
C LEU A 108 -8.72 -14.57 45.42
N ILE A 109 -9.84 -14.59 46.12
CA ILE A 109 -11.08 -15.24 45.64
C ILE A 109 -11.59 -14.52 44.39
N VAL A 110 -11.73 -13.19 44.46
CA VAL A 110 -12.21 -12.38 43.33
C VAL A 110 -11.22 -12.46 42.17
N GLY A 111 -9.92 -12.30 42.44
CA GLY A 111 -8.87 -12.40 41.42
C GLY A 111 -8.80 -13.77 40.75
N GLY A 112 -8.94 -14.84 41.53
CA GLY A 112 -9.01 -16.22 41.02
C GLY A 112 -10.22 -16.45 40.11
N GLY A 113 -11.39 -15.95 40.51
CA GLY A 113 -12.59 -15.99 39.68
C GLY A 113 -12.42 -15.25 38.35
N LEU A 114 -11.81 -14.05 38.38
CA LEU A 114 -11.52 -13.31 37.16
C LEU A 114 -10.51 -14.02 36.25
N LEU A 115 -9.45 -14.62 36.80
CA LEU A 115 -8.49 -15.40 36.02
C LEU A 115 -9.15 -16.60 35.33
N PHE A 116 -10.08 -17.26 36.03
CA PHE A 116 -10.85 -18.35 35.44
C PHE A 116 -11.72 -17.88 34.26
N LEU A 117 -12.46 -16.77 34.43
CA LEU A 117 -13.22 -16.18 33.32
C LEU A 117 -12.30 -15.73 32.15
N ALA A 118 -11.17 -15.11 32.47
CA ALA A 118 -10.20 -14.68 31.46
C ALA A 118 -9.64 -15.87 30.66
N ALA A 119 -9.38 -17.01 31.31
CA ALA A 119 -8.96 -18.23 30.62
C ALA A 119 -10.03 -18.74 29.64
N ILE A 120 -11.31 -18.72 30.03
CA ILE A 120 -12.42 -19.09 29.14
C ILE A 120 -12.48 -18.16 27.92
N PHE A 121 -12.46 -16.84 28.14
CA PHE A 121 -12.47 -15.87 27.05
C PHE A 121 -11.25 -15.99 26.15
N ALA A 122 -10.06 -16.27 26.69
CA ALA A 122 -8.86 -16.49 25.91
C ALA A 122 -8.99 -17.71 24.98
N VAL A 123 -9.56 -18.81 25.48
CA VAL A 123 -9.81 -20.01 24.67
C VAL A 123 -10.85 -19.75 23.58
N LEU A 124 -11.97 -19.11 23.92
CA LEU A 124 -13.02 -18.77 22.95
C LEU A 124 -12.53 -17.79 21.89
N GLY A 125 -11.80 -16.75 22.30
CA GLY A 125 -11.18 -15.78 21.40
C GLY A 125 -10.17 -16.44 20.46
N LYS A 126 -9.31 -17.32 20.98
CA LYS A 126 -8.37 -18.11 20.16
C LYS A 126 -9.10 -19.00 19.16
N ARG A 127 -10.23 -19.60 19.53
CA ARG A 127 -11.07 -20.40 18.62
C ARG A 127 -11.68 -19.55 17.51
N GLN A 128 -12.25 -18.39 17.85
CA GLN A 128 -12.82 -17.46 16.89
C GLN A 128 -11.77 -16.93 15.90
N LEU A 129 -10.59 -16.53 16.40
CA LEU A 129 -9.48 -16.08 15.55
C LEU A 129 -8.99 -17.19 14.61
N LYS A 130 -8.86 -18.41 15.11
CA LYS A 130 -8.50 -19.57 14.29
C LYS A 130 -9.54 -19.89 13.22
N ALA A 131 -10.83 -19.70 13.51
CA ALA A 131 -11.90 -19.89 12.54
C ALA A 131 -11.96 -18.75 11.50
N ALA A 132 -11.64 -17.52 11.91
CA ALA A 132 -11.65 -16.34 11.04
C ALA A 132 -10.39 -16.20 10.18
N THR A 133 -9.32 -16.94 10.48
CA THR A 133 -8.08 -16.93 9.68
C THR A 133 -8.04 -18.20 8.83
N PRO A 134 -8.20 -18.12 7.49
CA PRO A 134 -7.98 -19.26 6.61
C PRO A 134 -6.58 -19.84 6.86
N PRO A 135 -6.39 -21.18 6.81
CA PRO A 135 -5.06 -21.76 6.87
C PRO A 135 -4.20 -21.13 5.76
N VAL A 136 -3.14 -20.42 6.16
CA VAL A 136 -2.24 -19.76 5.22
C VAL A 136 -1.66 -20.84 4.29
N PRO A 137 -1.88 -20.77 2.96
CA PRO A 137 -1.36 -21.77 2.05
C PRO A 137 0.17 -21.88 2.19
N PRO A 138 0.76 -23.07 2.17
CA PRO A 138 2.20 -23.26 2.33
C PRO A 138 3.02 -22.43 1.31
N GLU A 139 2.48 -22.27 0.10
CA GLU A 139 3.05 -21.44 -0.98
C GLU A 139 3.20 -19.96 -0.59
N VAL A 140 2.25 -19.40 0.17
CA VAL A 140 2.30 -18.00 0.61
C VAL A 140 3.41 -17.80 1.65
N VAL A 141 3.65 -18.80 2.51
CA VAL A 141 4.73 -18.75 3.50
C VAL A 141 6.09 -18.89 2.83
N GLU A 142 6.19 -19.71 1.78
CA GLU A 142 7.41 -19.89 0.99
C GLU A 142 7.78 -18.60 0.22
N ASN A 143 6.82 -17.97 -0.43
CA ASN A 143 7.01 -16.69 -1.11
C ASN A 143 7.42 -15.57 -0.14
N LEU A 144 6.81 -15.48 1.04
CA LEU A 144 7.20 -14.51 2.06
C LEU A 144 8.63 -14.74 2.60
N LYS A 145 9.08 -15.99 2.67
CA LYS A 145 10.46 -16.33 3.06
C LYS A 145 11.45 -15.97 1.96
N ALA A 146 11.10 -16.23 0.69
CA ALA A 146 11.90 -15.84 -0.46
C ALA A 146 12.08 -14.31 -0.52
N ASP A 147 10.99 -13.56 -0.33
CA ASP A 147 11.01 -12.09 -0.31
C ASP A 147 11.85 -11.53 0.85
N MET A 148 11.75 -12.11 2.06
CA MET A 148 12.60 -11.73 3.19
C MET A 148 14.08 -12.09 2.96
N GLY A 149 14.36 -13.21 2.30
CA GLY A 149 15.71 -13.60 1.90
C GLY A 149 16.32 -12.62 0.90
N ALA A 150 15.56 -12.19 -0.10
CA ALA A 150 15.98 -11.21 -1.10
C ALA A 150 16.28 -9.83 -0.48
N LEU A 151 15.45 -9.38 0.46
CA LEU A 151 15.65 -8.11 1.17
C LEU A 151 16.85 -8.13 2.12
N LYS A 152 17.18 -9.30 2.68
CA LYS A 152 18.34 -9.48 3.56
C LYS A 152 19.65 -9.63 2.78
N GLY A 153 19.60 -10.27 1.61
CA GLY A 153 20.74 -10.39 0.69
C GLY A 153 21.08 -9.09 -0.04
N ALA A 154 20.13 -8.17 -0.21
CA ALA A 154 20.37 -6.85 -0.80
C ALA A 154 21.01 -5.82 0.16
N LYS A 155 21.42 -6.24 1.37
CA LYS A 155 21.97 -5.36 2.42
C LYS A 155 23.45 -5.63 2.74
N GLU A 156 24.12 -6.47 1.97
CA GLU A 156 25.59 -6.57 1.88
C GLU A 156 26.05 -6.14 0.50
#